data_AF-A0A1U8IB43-F1
#
_entry.id   AF-A0A1U8IB43-F1
#
_cell.length_a   1.000
_cell.length_b   1.000
_cell.length_c   1.000
_cell.angle_alpha   90.00
_cell.angle_beta   90.00
_cell.angle_gamma   90.00
#
_symmetry.space_group_name_H-M   'P 1'
#
loop_
_entity.id
_entity.type
_entity.pdbx_description
1 polymer ?
#
loop_
_entity_poly.entity_id
_entity_poly.type
_entity_poly.pdbx_seq_one_letter_code
_entity_poly.pdbx_strand_id
1 'polypeptide(L)'
;MASSGFSPASPPVFNGEGFNIWVVKMRTYLQAFDLWEVVNSDTEPAPLRANPTVVQIRQHTDERTKTPKAMSCIQNCVTDVIFMRIMACKTPKEAWDKLKEEFQGIERIRKQQLLNLRRDFENLKMKEEETVKQYSDRIMAVVNSIRLLGEQFSEARIVEKVMSTLPERYEAKISSLKVSRDLTTISLTELINALYAQEQRRASRQEEHQERAFQAKTKEASSISAQ
;
A
#
# COMPACT_ATOMS: atom_id res chain seq x y z
N MET A 1 9.53 -25.91 43.93
CA MET A 1 8.84 -25.91 42.63
C MET A 1 9.42 -24.77 41.82
N ALA A 2 10.18 -25.07 40.76
CA ALA A 2 10.70 -24.04 39.88
C ALA A 2 9.52 -23.47 39.09
N SER A 3 9.17 -22.21 39.36
CA SER A 3 8.29 -21.46 38.48
C SER A 3 8.98 -21.42 37.12
N SER A 4 8.40 -22.10 36.12
CA SER A 4 8.77 -21.90 34.73
C SER A 4 8.65 -20.42 34.42
N GLY A 5 9.78 -19.71 34.39
CA GLY A 5 9.81 -18.28 34.16
C GLY A 5 9.13 -17.99 32.83
N PHE A 6 8.12 -17.11 32.85
CA PHE A 6 7.51 -16.63 31.62
C PHE A 6 8.59 -15.88 30.83
N SER A 7 9.03 -16.47 29.71
CA SER A 7 9.92 -15.81 28.76
C SER A 7 9.10 -15.47 27.52
N PRO A 8 8.65 -14.21 27.34
CA PRO A 8 7.94 -13.83 26.14
C PRO A 8 8.83 -14.06 24.92
N ALA A 9 8.23 -14.49 23.81
CA ALA A 9 8.95 -14.65 22.55
C ALA A 9 9.57 -13.32 22.12
N SER A 10 10.79 -13.37 21.58
CA SER A 10 11.45 -12.18 21.05
C SER A 10 10.57 -11.49 19.99
N PRO A 11 10.54 -10.15 19.95
CA PRO A 11 9.82 -9.42 18.93
C PRO A 11 10.32 -9.78 17.53
N PRO A 12 9.47 -9.68 16.50
CA PRO A 12 9.92 -9.88 15.13
C PRO A 12 11.00 -8.86 14.79
N VAL A 13 11.97 -9.27 13.97
CA VAL A 13 13.01 -8.37 13.47
C VAL A 13 12.38 -7.36 12.49
N PHE A 14 12.57 -6.07 12.76
CA PHE A 14 12.09 -4.99 11.90
C PHE A 14 12.98 -4.85 10.67
N ASN A 15 12.36 -4.91 9.50
CA ASN A 15 13.00 -4.83 8.18
C ASN A 15 12.61 -3.57 7.39
N GLY A 16 11.89 -2.63 8.01
CA GLY A 16 11.40 -1.40 7.37
C GLY A 16 9.90 -1.42 7.08
N GLU A 17 9.25 -2.59 7.14
CA GLU A 17 7.80 -2.73 6.91
C GLU A 17 7.02 -3.01 8.21
N GLY A 18 5.76 -2.55 8.26
CA GLY A 18 4.88 -2.81 9.41
C GLY A 18 5.36 -2.17 10.71
N PHE A 19 5.98 -0.99 10.65
CA PHE A 19 6.57 -0.31 11.81
C PHE A 19 5.61 -0.17 12.99
N ASN A 20 4.32 0.10 12.74
CA ASN A 20 3.30 0.18 13.79
C ASN A 20 3.12 -1.14 14.56
N ILE A 21 3.11 -2.28 13.86
CA ILE A 21 3.01 -3.61 14.46
C ILE A 21 4.27 -3.90 15.27
N TRP A 22 5.44 -3.57 14.70
CA TRP A 22 6.71 -3.76 15.40
C TRP A 22 6.78 -2.92 16.68
N VAL A 23 6.42 -1.64 16.63
CA VAL A 23 6.39 -0.75 17.81
C VAL A 23 5.53 -1.31 18.93
N VAL A 24 4.34 -1.82 18.61
CA VAL A 24 3.45 -2.42 19.62
C VAL A 24 4.10 -3.65 20.24
N LYS A 25 4.58 -4.60 19.42
CA LYS A 25 5.21 -5.84 19.90
C LYS A 25 6.48 -5.57 20.72
N MET A 26 7.33 -4.69 20.22
CA MET A 26 8.60 -4.33 20.86
C MET A 26 8.36 -3.60 22.19
N ARG A 27 7.38 -2.69 22.25
CA ARG A 27 6.99 -2.03 23.49
C ARG A 27 6.50 -3.04 24.54
N THR A 28 5.59 -3.95 24.15
CA THR A 28 5.10 -4.99 25.05
C THR A 28 6.22 -5.89 25.57
N TYR A 29 7.18 -6.24 24.71
CA TYR A 29 8.35 -7.01 25.11
C TYR A 29 9.23 -6.27 26.12
N LEU A 30 9.55 -5.01 25.87
CA LEU A 30 10.32 -4.17 26.81
C LEU A 30 9.60 -4.00 28.16
N GLN A 31 8.27 -3.87 28.15
CA GLN A 31 7.46 -3.80 29.37
C GLN A 31 7.51 -5.10 30.17
N ALA A 32 7.50 -6.27 29.51
CA ALA A 32 7.57 -7.56 30.18
C ALA A 32 8.89 -7.81 30.93
N PHE A 33 9.95 -7.05 30.60
CA PHE A 33 11.27 -7.11 31.25
C PHE A 33 11.59 -5.86 32.08
N ASP A 34 10.60 -5.00 32.37
CA ASP A 34 10.79 -3.74 33.09
C ASP A 34 11.82 -2.78 32.46
N LEU A 35 11.96 -2.84 31.12
CA LEU A 35 12.92 -2.07 30.34
C LEU A 35 12.29 -0.84 29.66
N TRP A 36 10.96 -0.71 29.65
CA TRP A 36 10.30 0.37 28.92
C TRP A 36 10.63 1.77 29.46
N GLU A 37 10.76 1.92 30.78
CA GLU A 37 10.99 3.23 31.41
C GLU A 37 12.32 3.88 30.98
N VAL A 38 13.37 3.08 30.82
CA VAL A 38 14.66 3.60 30.32
C VAL A 38 14.60 4.01 28.86
N VAL A 39 13.71 3.40 28.05
CA VAL A 39 13.47 3.78 26.66
C VAL A 39 12.60 5.04 26.57
N ASN A 40 11.68 5.26 27.51
CA ASN A 40 10.76 6.39 27.48
C ASN A 40 11.39 7.69 28.04
N SER A 41 12.22 7.56 29.08
CA SER A 41 12.57 8.70 29.94
C SER A 41 14.08 9.01 30.02
N ASP A 42 14.96 8.20 29.44
CA ASP A 42 16.44 8.37 29.48
C ASP A 42 16.98 8.73 30.87
N THR A 43 16.34 8.20 31.91
CA THR A 43 16.62 8.60 33.28
C THR A 43 17.76 7.74 33.82
N GLU A 44 18.88 8.38 34.18
CA GLU A 44 19.94 7.69 34.90
C GLU A 44 19.49 7.34 36.32
N PRO A 45 19.88 6.18 36.86
CA PRO A 45 19.61 5.84 38.26
C PRO A 45 20.21 6.87 39.20
N ALA A 46 19.46 7.29 40.21
CA ALA A 46 19.94 8.24 41.20
C ALA A 46 21.21 7.69 41.91
N PRO A 47 22.18 8.56 42.24
CA PRO A 47 23.37 8.15 42.97
C PRO A 47 23.03 7.48 44.30
N LEU A 48 23.81 6.46 44.66
CA LEU A 48 23.71 5.85 45.98
C LEU A 48 24.02 6.89 47.08
N ARG A 49 23.25 6.83 48.18
CA ARG A 49 23.54 7.61 49.39
C ARG A 49 24.87 7.18 50.03
N ALA A 50 25.44 8.03 50.89
CA ALA A 50 26.76 7.81 51.52
C ALA A 50 26.90 6.47 52.29
N ASN A 51 25.81 5.92 52.84
CA ASN A 51 25.77 4.62 53.52
C ASN A 51 24.62 3.73 52.97
N PRO A 52 24.81 3.08 51.81
CA PRO A 52 23.77 2.25 51.21
C PRO A 52 23.71 0.87 51.88
N THR A 53 22.52 0.29 52.00
CA THR A 53 22.37 -1.10 52.42
C THR A 53 22.69 -2.05 51.25
N VAL A 54 22.98 -3.32 51.54
CA VAL A 54 23.21 -4.35 50.50
C VAL A 54 22.04 -4.43 49.50
N VAL A 55 20.81 -4.27 49.97
CA VAL A 55 19.60 -4.24 49.14
C VAL A 55 19.62 -3.05 48.18
N GLN A 56 20.01 -1.86 48.65
CA GLN A 56 20.10 -0.64 47.83
C GLN A 56 21.21 -0.75 46.77
N ILE A 57 22.35 -1.35 47.11
CA ILE A 57 23.44 -1.60 46.16
C ILE A 57 22.98 -2.54 45.05
N ARG A 58 22.26 -3.61 45.40
CA ARG A 58 21.69 -4.56 44.43
C ARG A 58 20.70 -3.88 43.50
N GLN A 59 19.71 -3.17 44.06
CA GLN A 59 18.70 -2.46 43.28
C GLN A 59 19.33 -1.43 42.32
N HIS A 60 20.28 -0.63 42.79
CA HIS A 60 20.97 0.34 41.93
C HIS A 60 21.77 -0.34 40.80
N THR A 61 22.42 -1.48 41.10
CA THR A 61 23.09 -2.29 40.07
C THR A 61 22.08 -2.79 39.03
N ASP A 62 20.94 -3.33 39.48
CA ASP A 62 19.88 -3.84 38.62
C ASP A 62 19.34 -2.74 37.68
N GLU A 63 19.04 -1.56 38.23
CA GLU A 63 18.61 -0.38 37.45
C GLU A 63 19.67 0.04 36.40
N ARG A 64 20.95 0.07 36.78
CA ARG A 64 22.04 0.38 35.83
C ARG A 64 22.17 -0.63 34.70
N THR A 65 21.77 -1.89 34.91
CA THR A 65 21.78 -2.89 33.83
C THR A 65 20.62 -2.75 32.85
N LYS A 66 19.55 -2.02 33.19
CA LYS A 66 18.37 -1.91 32.31
C LYS A 66 18.69 -1.17 31.01
N THR A 67 19.47 -0.09 31.06
CA THR A 67 19.85 0.70 29.88
C THR A 67 20.56 -0.14 28.81
N PRO A 68 21.67 -0.84 29.08
CA PRO A 68 22.32 -1.68 28.07
C PRO A 68 21.45 -2.87 27.64
N LYS A 69 20.62 -3.44 28.53
CA LYS A 69 19.65 -4.49 28.17
C LYS A 69 18.61 -3.97 27.16
N ALA A 70 18.04 -2.81 27.41
CA ALA A 70 17.06 -2.17 26.52
C ALA A 70 17.69 -1.86 25.15
N MET A 71 18.90 -1.29 25.14
CA MET A 71 19.64 -1.02 23.90
C MET A 71 19.87 -2.30 23.09
N SER A 72 20.36 -3.35 23.75
CA SER A 72 20.57 -4.65 23.10
C SER A 72 19.27 -5.24 22.55
N CYS A 73 18.15 -5.10 23.26
CA CYS A 73 16.85 -5.54 22.76
C CYS A 73 16.47 -4.81 21.47
N ILE A 74 16.60 -3.48 21.42
CA ILE A 74 16.28 -2.67 20.23
C ILE A 74 17.18 -3.07 19.06
N GLN A 75 18.49 -3.15 19.29
CA GLN A 75 19.47 -3.48 18.24
C GLN A 75 19.29 -4.89 17.68
N ASN A 76 18.98 -5.88 18.52
CA ASN A 76 18.74 -7.25 18.08
C ASN A 76 17.39 -7.47 17.38
N CYS A 77 16.46 -6.51 17.51
CA CYS A 77 15.13 -6.58 16.90
C CYS A 77 15.02 -5.75 15.61
N VAL A 78 16.14 -5.35 15.01
CA VAL A 78 16.19 -4.66 13.72
C VAL A 78 17.17 -5.35 12.77
N THR A 79 16.96 -5.23 11.46
CA THR A 79 17.93 -5.69 10.45
C THR A 79 19.21 -4.85 10.47
N ASP A 80 20.32 -5.37 9.94
CA ASP A 80 21.60 -4.64 9.84
C ASP A 80 21.47 -3.28 9.14
N VAL A 81 20.61 -3.21 8.12
CA VAL A 81 20.33 -1.96 7.39
C VAL A 81 19.73 -0.89 8.31
N ILE A 82 18.80 -1.30 9.18
CA ILE A 82 18.17 -0.39 10.15
C ILE A 82 19.09 -0.15 11.35
N PHE A 83 19.87 -1.16 11.76
CA PHE A 83 20.89 -0.99 12.79
C PHE A 83 21.87 0.12 12.41
N MET A 84 22.34 0.18 11.16
CA MET A 84 23.19 1.27 10.67
C MET A 84 22.55 2.67 10.84
N ARG A 85 21.22 2.79 10.86
CA ARG A 85 20.54 4.06 11.13
C ARG A 85 20.66 4.49 12.59
N ILE A 86 20.65 3.54 13.53
CA ILE A 86 20.68 3.79 14.98
C ILE A 86 22.04 3.53 15.63
N MET A 87 23.05 3.06 14.90
CA MET A 87 24.34 2.62 15.46
C MET A 87 25.11 3.72 16.23
N ALA A 88 24.84 4.99 15.91
CA ALA A 88 25.45 6.14 16.57
C ALA A 88 24.65 6.65 17.79
N CYS A 89 23.44 6.14 18.02
CA CYS A 89 22.62 6.49 19.17
C CYS A 89 23.29 5.96 20.45
N LYS A 90 23.37 6.80 21.47
CA LYS A 90 24.03 6.49 22.74
C LYS A 90 23.07 5.90 23.76
N THR A 91 21.79 6.26 23.65
CA THR A 91 20.76 5.82 24.58
C THR A 91 19.68 4.98 23.87
N PRO A 92 18.99 4.08 24.60
CA PRO A 92 17.84 3.37 24.06
C PRO A 92 16.74 4.31 23.56
N LYS A 93 16.52 5.44 24.22
CA LYS A 93 15.53 6.44 23.81
C LYS A 93 15.92 7.11 22.49
N GLU A 94 17.17 7.56 22.35
CA GLU A 94 17.65 8.14 21.09
C GLU A 94 17.44 7.16 19.92
N ALA A 95 17.78 5.89 20.12
CA ALA A 95 17.55 4.86 19.10
C ALA A 95 16.05 4.69 18.80
N TRP A 96 15.21 4.62 19.82
CA TRP A 96 13.77 4.44 19.70
C TRP A 96 13.07 5.62 19.01
N ASP A 97 13.42 6.85 19.41
CA ASP A 97 12.85 8.08 18.86
C ASP A 97 13.31 8.28 17.42
N LYS A 98 14.57 7.95 17.09
CA LYS A 98 15.06 7.96 15.70
C LYS A 98 14.31 6.99 14.80
N LEU A 99 14.04 5.76 15.28
CA LEU A 99 13.21 4.80 14.55
C LEU A 99 11.78 5.32 14.35
N LYS A 100 11.19 5.95 15.37
CA LYS A 100 9.86 6.56 15.23
C LYS A 100 9.86 7.68 14.21
N GLU A 101 10.81 8.61 14.29
CA GLU A 101 10.91 9.73 13.36
C GLU A 101 11.04 9.25 11.92
N GLU A 102 11.96 8.32 11.67
CA GLU A 102 12.25 7.82 10.33
C GLU A 102 11.08 7.00 9.78
N PHE A 103 10.52 6.06 10.54
CA PHE A 103 9.59 5.08 9.98
C PHE A 103 8.10 5.39 10.22
N GLN A 104 7.73 6.17 11.24
CA GLN A 104 6.33 6.56 11.46
C GLN A 104 5.85 7.55 10.41
N GLY A 105 6.70 8.50 9.99
CA GLY A 105 6.39 9.44 8.93
C GLY A 105 6.22 8.75 7.57
N ILE A 106 7.16 7.85 7.23
CA ILE A 106 7.13 7.07 5.99
C ILE A 106 5.87 6.21 5.91
N GLU A 107 5.52 5.51 6.99
CA GLU A 107 4.34 4.64 7.01
C GLU A 107 3.03 5.43 6.90
N ARG A 108 2.93 6.58 7.59
CA ARG A 108 1.76 7.46 7.49
C ARG A 108 1.57 8.00 6.08
N ILE A 109 2.67 8.44 5.44
CA ILE A 109 2.64 8.93 4.06
C ILE A 109 2.25 7.79 3.10
N ARG A 110 2.87 6.60 3.24
CA ARG A 110 2.55 5.41 2.44
C ARG A 110 1.07 5.03 2.58
N LYS A 111 0.53 4.98 3.80
CA LYS A 111 -0.89 4.71 4.06
C LYS A 111 -1.80 5.76 3.43
N GLN A 112 -1.46 7.05 3.55
CA GLN A 112 -2.25 8.12 2.95
C GLN A 112 -2.25 8.06 1.43
N GLN A 113 -1.11 7.78 0.81
CA GLN A 113 -0.99 7.57 -0.64
C GLN A 113 -1.84 6.37 -1.08
N LEU A 114 -1.79 5.27 -0.34
CA LEU A 114 -2.60 4.08 -0.62
C LEU A 114 -4.10 4.37 -0.54
N LEU A 115 -4.55 5.10 0.49
CA LEU A 115 -5.94 5.53 0.62
C LEU A 115 -6.38 6.41 -0.55
N ASN A 116 -5.54 7.36 -0.96
CA ASN A 116 -5.82 8.23 -2.10
C ASN A 116 -5.93 7.42 -3.40
N LEU A 117 -4.98 6.51 -3.67
CA LEU A 117 -5.01 5.67 -4.86
C LEU A 117 -6.21 4.72 -4.90
N ARG A 118 -6.61 4.15 -3.76
CA ARG A 118 -7.85 3.36 -3.67
C ARG A 118 -9.07 4.20 -4.00
N ARG A 119 -9.14 5.43 -3.49
CA ARG A 119 -10.23 6.35 -3.83
C ARG A 119 -10.21 6.73 -5.31
N ASP A 120 -9.03 6.96 -5.88
CA ASP A 120 -8.88 7.28 -7.31
C ASP A 120 -9.32 6.09 -8.17
N PHE A 121 -8.97 4.86 -7.76
CA PHE A 121 -9.48 3.64 -8.39
C PHE A 121 -11.01 3.57 -8.30
N GLU A 122 -11.60 3.79 -7.13
CA GLU A 122 -13.06 3.72 -6.98
C GLU A 122 -13.80 4.79 -7.78
N ASN A 123 -13.21 5.97 -7.94
CA ASN A 123 -13.80 7.04 -8.75
C ASN A 123 -13.51 6.92 -10.26
N LEU A 124 -12.64 5.97 -10.65
CA LEU A 124 -12.24 5.79 -12.04
C LEU A 124 -13.43 5.29 -12.86
N LYS A 125 -13.79 6.04 -13.90
CA LYS A 125 -14.81 5.69 -14.89
C LYS A 125 -14.37 6.12 -16.27
N MET A 126 -14.75 5.36 -17.29
CA MET A 126 -14.44 5.73 -18.67
C MET A 126 -15.32 6.91 -19.09
N LYS A 127 -14.74 7.89 -19.75
CA LYS A 127 -15.49 9.04 -20.29
C LYS A 127 -16.14 8.68 -21.64
N GLU A 128 -17.13 9.47 -22.06
CA GLU A 128 -17.82 9.23 -23.33
C GLU A 128 -16.88 9.30 -24.54
N GLU A 129 -15.98 10.28 -24.56
CA GLU A 129 -15.04 10.50 -25.68
C GLU A 129 -13.71 9.78 -25.51
N GLU A 130 -13.54 9.02 -24.43
CA GLU A 130 -12.30 8.33 -24.13
C GLU A 130 -12.19 7.03 -24.92
N THR A 131 -11.00 6.72 -25.43
CA THR A 131 -10.71 5.45 -26.10
C THR A 131 -10.45 4.33 -25.09
N VAL A 132 -10.65 3.08 -25.50
CA VAL A 132 -10.34 1.91 -24.65
C VAL A 132 -8.89 1.94 -24.17
N LYS A 133 -7.95 2.37 -25.04
CA LYS A 133 -6.53 2.51 -24.70
C LYS A 133 -6.30 3.45 -23.53
N GLN A 134 -6.75 4.69 -23.68
CA GLN A 134 -6.57 5.75 -22.68
C GLN A 134 -7.15 5.32 -21.33
N TYR A 135 -8.34 4.74 -21.34
CA TYR A 135 -8.97 4.24 -20.14
C TYR A 135 -8.16 3.10 -19.49
N SER A 136 -7.68 2.13 -20.30
CA SER A 136 -6.87 1.01 -19.81
C SER A 136 -5.53 1.45 -19.24
N ASP A 137 -4.90 2.47 -19.83
CA ASP A 137 -3.62 3.01 -19.35
C ASP A 137 -3.82 3.68 -17.98
N ARG A 138 -4.91 4.44 -17.79
CA ARG A 138 -5.22 5.07 -16.50
C ARG A 138 -5.49 4.07 -15.39
N ILE A 139 -6.32 3.05 -15.65
CA ILE A 139 -6.62 2.05 -14.62
C ILE A 139 -5.36 1.27 -14.23
N MET A 140 -4.51 0.92 -15.21
CA MET A 140 -3.24 0.24 -14.94
C MET A 140 -2.25 1.13 -14.20
N ALA A 141 -2.19 2.43 -14.48
CA ALA A 141 -1.35 3.37 -13.73
C ALA A 141 -1.69 3.40 -12.23
N VAL A 142 -2.99 3.45 -11.89
CA VAL A 142 -3.45 3.43 -10.49
C VAL A 142 -3.14 2.07 -9.85
N VAL A 143 -3.48 0.97 -10.51
CA VAL A 143 -3.23 -0.40 -9.99
C VAL A 143 -1.74 -0.64 -9.75
N ASN A 144 -0.88 -0.27 -10.69
CA ASN A 144 0.57 -0.45 -10.56
C ASN A 144 1.12 0.40 -9.42
N SER A 145 0.60 1.62 -9.22
CA SER A 145 0.98 2.47 -8.08
C SER A 145 0.61 1.84 -6.74
N ILE A 146 -0.57 1.20 -6.63
CA ILE A 146 -0.99 0.47 -5.42
C ILE A 146 -0.05 -0.72 -5.16
N ARG A 147 0.27 -1.49 -6.20
CA ARG A 147 1.19 -2.64 -6.11
C ARG A 147 2.61 -2.23 -5.72
N LEU A 148 3.10 -1.10 -6.24
CA LEU A 148 4.40 -0.53 -5.87
C LEU A 148 4.46 -0.13 -4.38
N LEU A 149 3.32 0.25 -3.79
CA LEU A 149 3.19 0.47 -2.34
C LEU A 149 2.97 -0.84 -1.56
N GLY A 150 3.25 -1.99 -2.16
CA GLY A 150 3.26 -3.32 -1.55
C GLY A 150 1.89 -3.91 -1.23
N GLU A 151 0.79 -3.36 -1.77
CA GLU A 151 -0.53 -3.95 -1.63
C GLU A 151 -0.85 -4.86 -2.82
N GLN A 152 -1.25 -6.10 -2.53
CA GLN A 152 -1.76 -6.99 -3.55
C GLN A 152 -3.11 -6.50 -4.07
N PHE A 153 -3.24 -6.45 -5.39
CA PHE A 153 -4.45 -5.98 -6.06
C PHE A 153 -4.92 -7.01 -7.09
N SER A 154 -6.08 -7.63 -6.81
CA SER A 154 -6.59 -8.78 -7.56
C SER A 154 -6.99 -8.41 -8.98
N GLU A 155 -6.69 -9.28 -9.95
CA GLU A 155 -7.07 -9.07 -11.34
C GLU A 155 -8.59 -9.08 -11.54
N ALA A 156 -9.30 -9.97 -10.83
CA ALA A 156 -10.77 -10.03 -10.85
C ALA A 156 -11.42 -8.67 -10.51
N ARG A 157 -10.90 -7.96 -9.49
CA ARG A 157 -11.40 -6.62 -9.13
C ARG A 157 -11.18 -5.59 -10.23
N ILE A 158 -10.08 -5.71 -10.97
CA ILE A 158 -9.80 -4.81 -12.11
C ILE A 158 -10.78 -5.11 -13.24
N VAL A 159 -10.99 -6.38 -13.58
CA VAL A 159 -11.95 -6.83 -14.59
C VAL A 159 -13.36 -6.34 -14.27
N GLU A 160 -13.84 -6.58 -13.05
CA GLU A 160 -15.13 -6.10 -12.57
C GLU A 160 -15.25 -4.57 -12.71
N LYS A 161 -14.20 -3.84 -12.30
CA LYS A 161 -14.17 -2.38 -12.39
C LYS A 161 -14.28 -1.87 -13.82
N VAL A 162 -13.56 -2.49 -14.75
CA VAL A 162 -13.65 -2.15 -16.17
C VAL A 162 -15.09 -2.38 -16.63
N MET A 163 -15.62 -3.59 -16.44
CA MET A 163 -16.97 -3.93 -16.91
C MET A 163 -18.07 -3.05 -16.32
N SER A 164 -17.93 -2.58 -15.07
CA SER A 164 -18.95 -1.77 -14.40
C SER A 164 -18.85 -0.26 -14.67
N THR A 165 -17.79 0.22 -15.32
CA THR A 165 -17.55 1.66 -15.52
C THR A 165 -17.31 2.05 -16.97
N LEU A 166 -17.48 1.10 -17.89
CA LEU A 166 -17.60 1.37 -19.32
C LEU A 166 -18.91 2.11 -19.62
N PRO A 167 -18.95 2.98 -20.64
CA PRO A 167 -20.16 3.70 -20.98
C PRO A 167 -21.17 2.80 -21.71
N GLU A 168 -22.43 3.24 -21.80
CA GLU A 168 -23.56 2.48 -22.34
C GLU A 168 -23.29 1.94 -23.76
N ARG A 169 -22.47 2.65 -24.54
CA ARG A 169 -22.04 2.14 -25.84
C ARG A 169 -21.45 0.73 -25.72
N TYR A 170 -20.77 0.32 -24.67
CA TYR A 170 -20.24 -1.05 -24.55
C TYR A 170 -21.20 -2.09 -23.98
N GLU A 171 -22.43 -1.73 -23.60
CA GLU A 171 -23.38 -2.59 -22.86
C GLU A 171 -23.70 -3.90 -23.59
N ALA A 172 -23.95 -3.83 -24.91
CA ALA A 172 -24.20 -5.03 -25.73
C ALA A 172 -23.00 -6.00 -25.74
N LYS A 173 -21.78 -5.46 -25.73
CA LYS A 173 -20.56 -6.27 -25.72
C LYS A 173 -20.34 -6.88 -24.34
N ILE A 174 -20.58 -6.13 -23.28
CA ILE A 174 -20.54 -6.61 -21.89
C ILE A 174 -21.55 -7.75 -21.70
N SER A 175 -22.79 -7.56 -22.14
CA SER A 175 -23.84 -8.58 -22.06
C SER A 175 -23.46 -9.86 -22.80
N SER A 176 -22.92 -9.74 -24.01
CA SER A 176 -22.40 -10.89 -24.77
C SER A 176 -21.25 -11.61 -24.05
N LEU A 177 -20.34 -10.87 -23.39
CA LEU A 177 -19.25 -11.47 -22.62
C LEU A 177 -19.76 -12.18 -21.36
N LYS A 178 -20.71 -11.61 -20.64
CA LYS A 178 -21.37 -12.21 -19.46
C LYS A 178 -22.06 -13.54 -19.80
N VAL A 179 -22.64 -13.65 -20.99
CA VAL A 179 -23.34 -14.86 -21.45
C VAL A 179 -22.37 -15.92 -21.97
N SER A 180 -21.30 -15.51 -22.66
CA SER A 180 -20.39 -16.44 -23.33
C SER A 180 -19.23 -16.94 -22.48
N ARG A 181 -18.94 -16.29 -21.35
CA ARG A 181 -17.82 -16.63 -20.47
C ARG A 181 -18.21 -16.51 -19.00
N ASP A 182 -17.60 -17.34 -18.16
CA ASP A 182 -17.66 -17.14 -16.72
C ASP A 182 -16.85 -15.88 -16.38
N LEU A 183 -17.52 -14.89 -15.79
CA LEU A 183 -16.93 -13.60 -15.40
C LEU A 183 -15.76 -13.73 -14.42
N THR A 184 -15.69 -14.86 -13.72
CA THR A 184 -14.59 -15.16 -12.81
C THR A 184 -13.32 -15.64 -13.52
N THR A 185 -13.41 -15.94 -14.83
CA THR A 185 -12.33 -16.56 -15.61
C THR A 185 -11.74 -15.67 -16.70
N ILE A 186 -12.40 -14.57 -17.07
CA ILE A 186 -11.90 -13.67 -18.11
C ILE A 186 -10.69 -12.88 -17.60
N SER A 187 -9.57 -12.96 -18.31
CA SER A 187 -8.40 -12.15 -18.00
C SER A 187 -8.59 -10.69 -18.42
N LEU A 188 -7.86 -9.77 -17.78
CA LEU A 188 -7.90 -8.36 -18.12
C LEU A 188 -7.49 -8.13 -19.58
N THR A 189 -6.48 -8.84 -20.06
CA THR A 189 -5.99 -8.74 -21.44
C THR A 189 -7.05 -9.15 -22.45
N GLU A 190 -7.76 -10.25 -22.22
CA GLU A 190 -8.84 -10.69 -23.10
C GLU A 190 -10.00 -9.70 -23.13
N LEU A 191 -10.37 -9.15 -21.97
CA LEU A 191 -11.41 -8.12 -21.88
C LEU A 191 -11.02 -6.88 -22.69
N ILE A 192 -9.81 -6.36 -22.49
CA ILE A 192 -9.30 -5.19 -23.20
C ILE A 192 -9.28 -5.44 -24.71
N ASN A 193 -8.76 -6.60 -25.16
CA ASN A 193 -8.74 -6.95 -26.58
C ASN A 193 -10.14 -7.04 -27.19
N ALA A 194 -11.11 -7.59 -26.45
CA ALA A 194 -12.50 -7.67 -26.89
C ALA A 194 -13.16 -6.30 -27.02
N LEU A 195 -12.80 -5.34 -26.15
CA LEU A 195 -13.26 -3.95 -26.21
C LEU A 195 -12.62 -3.19 -27.36
N TYR A 196 -11.31 -3.34 -27.58
CA TYR A 196 -10.62 -2.77 -28.74
C TYR A 196 -11.24 -3.22 -30.07
N ALA A 197 -11.49 -4.52 -30.22
CA ALA A 197 -12.13 -5.04 -31.43
C ALA A 197 -13.52 -4.44 -31.67
N GLN A 198 -14.25 -4.14 -30.59
CA GLN A 198 -15.55 -3.47 -30.67
C GLN A 198 -15.41 -1.99 -31.06
N GLU A 199 -14.44 -1.28 -30.49
CA GLU A 199 -14.14 0.12 -30.81
C GLU A 199 -13.77 0.26 -32.30
N GLN A 200 -12.88 -0.60 -32.81
CA GLN A 200 -12.48 -0.60 -34.22
C GLN A 200 -13.67 -0.84 -35.17
N ARG A 201 -14.54 -1.82 -34.86
CA ARG A 201 -15.75 -2.10 -35.66
C ARG A 201 -16.76 -0.96 -35.66
N ARG A 202 -16.74 -0.10 -34.64
CA ARG A 202 -17.58 1.10 -34.60
C ARG A 202 -17.03 2.20 -35.47
N ALA A 203 -15.72 2.45 -35.37
CA ALA A 203 -15.04 3.44 -36.19
C ALA A 203 -15.31 3.18 -37.69
N SER A 204 -15.10 1.95 -38.17
CA SER A 204 -15.32 1.60 -39.58
C SER A 204 -16.78 1.79 -40.02
N ARG A 205 -17.78 1.48 -39.18
CA ARG A 205 -19.20 1.70 -39.51
C ARG A 205 -19.57 3.18 -39.54
N GLN A 206 -18.96 3.98 -38.69
CA GLN A 206 -19.17 5.43 -38.67
C GLN A 206 -18.63 6.07 -39.96
N GLU A 207 -17.43 5.65 -40.39
CA GLU A 207 -16.79 6.08 -41.64
C GLU A 207 -17.66 5.69 -42.86
N GLU A 208 -18.07 4.43 -42.97
CA GLU A 208 -18.97 3.98 -44.06
C GLU A 208 -20.28 4.78 -44.11
N HIS A 209 -20.86 5.10 -42.94
CA HIS A 209 -22.11 5.84 -42.89
C HIS A 209 -21.92 7.31 -43.32
N GLN A 210 -20.81 7.94 -42.93
CA GLN A 210 -20.45 9.29 -43.35
C GLN A 210 -20.17 9.37 -44.86
N GLU A 211 -19.44 8.40 -45.42
CA GLU A 211 -19.18 8.32 -46.86
C GLU A 211 -20.49 8.18 -47.66
N ARG A 212 -21.40 7.30 -47.23
CA ARG A 212 -22.71 7.13 -47.87
C ARG A 212 -23.57 8.39 -47.78
N ALA A 213 -23.57 9.07 -46.64
CA ALA A 213 -24.29 10.33 -46.47
C ALA A 213 -23.72 11.46 -47.35
N PHE A 214 -22.40 11.52 -47.50
CA PHE A 214 -21.74 12.47 -48.39
C PHE A 214 -22.12 12.19 -49.85
N GLN A 215 -22.01 10.93 -50.30
CA GLN A 215 -22.39 10.53 -51.66
C GLN A 215 -23.86 10.82 -52.00
N ALA A 216 -24.78 10.64 -51.03
CA ALA A 216 -26.19 10.97 -51.22
C ALA A 216 -26.40 12.48 -51.44
N LYS A 217 -25.78 13.33 -50.60
CA LYS A 217 -25.85 14.79 -50.73
C LYS A 217 -25.21 15.30 -52.02
N THR A 218 -24.10 14.71 -52.46
CA THR A 218 -23.47 15.07 -53.73
C THR A 218 -24.40 14.75 -54.91
N LYS A 219 -25.07 13.59 -54.88
CA LYS A 219 -26.05 13.19 -55.90
C LYS A 219 -27.28 14.11 -55.94
N GLU A 220 -27.82 14.49 -54.79
CA GLU A 220 -28.93 15.46 -54.71
C GLU A 220 -28.52 16.84 -55.25
N ALA A 221 -27.34 17.35 -54.86
CA ALA A 221 -26.84 18.64 -55.35
C ALA A 221 -26.63 18.65 -56.88
N SER A 222 -26.08 17.57 -57.44
CA SER A 222 -25.93 17.44 -58.90
C SER A 222 -27.26 17.32 -59.64
N SER A 223 -28.30 16.80 -58.98
CA SER A 223 -29.65 16.69 -59.56
C SER A 223 -30.37 18.03 -59.57
N ILE A 224 -30.13 18.89 -58.57
CA ILE A 224 -30.70 20.23 -58.45
C ILE A 224 -30.04 21.23 -59.43
N SER A 225 -28.74 21.06 -59.72
CA SER A 225 -28.03 21.93 -60.68
C SER A 225 -28.30 21.62 -62.16
N ALA A 226 -29.03 20.54 -62.46
CA ALA A 226 -29.33 20.08 -63.81
C ALA A 226 -30.76 20.39 -64.28
N GLN A 227 -31.55 21.10 -63.45
CA GLN A 227 -32.85 21.68 -63.80
C GLN A 227 -32.71 23.20 -64.01
#